data_AF-A0A7R6PUW2-F1
#
_entry.id   AF-A0A7R6PUW2-F1
#
_cell.length_a   1.000
_cell.length_b   1.000
_cell.length_c   1.000
_cell.angle_alpha   90.00
_cell.angle_beta   90.00
_cell.angle_gamma   90.00
#
_symmetry.space_group_name_H-M   'P 1'
#
loop_
_entity.id
_entity.type
_entity.pdbx_description
1 polymer ?
#
loop_
_entity_poly.entity_id
_entity_poly.type
_entity_poly.pdbx_seq_one_letter_code
_entity_poly.pdbx_strand_id
1 'polypeptide(L)'
;MHQNNKKNIYYYSDSIHNSIYKLETPICAKLTVLRIEDEHKNMYENLDELQRIETTMRIGIKSGLHGLFFNEPVIIKNFYVDGDEHYQGFYNRSLDYSRIIKKLNPQLKKNIIIDENCKIIPIARKNSNPNDENRLLIQITDILLGSIRFFLLTGKLHTNKVRYYATESIIKLLLERGNYCNIARMRNSRFYRAFSITNAKIKNNKWQFNCLKKEKEQQPMLF
;
A
#
# COMPACT_ATOMS: atom_id res chain seq x y z
N MET A 1 17.88 -36.19 -6.15
CA MET A 1 17.99 -34.82 -6.70
C MET A 1 16.94 -33.94 -6.03
N HIS A 2 17.31 -33.24 -4.95
CA HIS A 2 16.37 -32.40 -4.21
C HIS A 2 16.18 -31.05 -4.92
N GLN A 3 14.93 -30.76 -5.27
CA GLN A 3 14.50 -29.45 -5.76
C GLN A 3 14.74 -28.41 -4.66
N ASN A 4 15.62 -27.46 -4.96
CA ASN A 4 15.86 -26.26 -4.17
C ASN A 4 14.58 -25.40 -4.14
N ASN A 5 13.73 -25.63 -3.14
CA ASN A 5 12.65 -24.73 -2.76
C ASN A 5 13.27 -23.42 -2.24
N LYS A 6 13.57 -22.48 -3.15
CA LYS A 6 13.86 -21.08 -2.81
C LYS A 6 12.61 -20.47 -2.17
N LYS A 7 12.46 -20.68 -0.85
CA LYS A 7 11.51 -19.94 -0.01
C LYS A 7 11.81 -18.45 -0.20
N ASN A 8 10.81 -17.67 -0.62
CA ASN A 8 10.98 -16.24 -0.82
C ASN A 8 11.16 -15.61 0.56
N ILE A 9 12.32 -15.02 0.82
CA ILE A 9 12.71 -14.51 2.14
C ILE A 9 12.36 -13.02 2.19
N TYR A 10 11.58 -12.62 3.19
CA TYR A 10 11.28 -11.21 3.47
C TYR A 10 11.83 -10.88 4.86
N TYR A 11 12.59 -9.79 4.92
CA TYR A 11 13.32 -9.34 6.10
C TYR A 11 12.55 -8.15 6.69
N TYR A 12 12.04 -8.29 7.92
CA TYR A 12 11.43 -7.21 8.69
C TYR A 12 12.45 -6.64 9.66
N SER A 13 12.55 -5.31 9.85
CA SER A 13 13.23 -4.77 11.03
C SER A 13 12.43 -3.64 11.67
N ASP A 14 12.30 -3.74 12.99
CA ASP A 14 11.89 -2.65 13.85
C ASP A 14 13.05 -1.65 13.95
N SER A 15 12.76 -0.37 13.73
CA SER A 15 13.70 0.74 13.91
C SER A 15 14.28 0.84 15.32
N ILE A 16 13.62 0.22 16.30
CA ILE A 16 14.03 0.25 17.71
C ILE A 16 15.01 -0.89 18.04
N HIS A 17 14.94 -2.02 17.32
CA HIS A 17 15.64 -3.25 17.71
C HIS A 17 16.63 -3.81 16.68
N ASN A 18 16.77 -3.21 15.49
CA ASN A 18 17.67 -3.70 14.42
C ASN A 18 17.54 -5.22 14.13
N SER A 19 16.41 -5.81 14.49
CA SER A 19 16.22 -7.26 14.49
C SER A 19 15.52 -7.68 13.21
N ILE A 20 16.10 -8.66 12.52
CA ILE A 20 15.55 -9.22 11.29
C ILE A 20 14.58 -10.34 11.65
N TYR A 21 13.30 -10.19 11.32
CA TYR A 21 12.32 -11.27 11.48
C TYR A 21 12.05 -11.96 10.15
N LYS A 22 12.05 -13.29 10.20
CA LYS A 22 11.79 -14.18 9.06
C LYS A 22 10.35 -14.64 9.10
N LEU A 23 9.59 -14.32 8.06
CA LEU A 23 8.27 -14.90 7.86
C LEU A 23 8.45 -16.33 7.31
N GLU A 24 8.08 -17.33 8.11
CA GLU A 24 8.17 -18.74 7.69
C GLU A 24 7.03 -19.15 6.75
N THR A 25 5.90 -18.45 6.85
CA THR A 25 4.69 -18.67 6.06
C THR A 25 4.43 -17.48 5.13
N PRO A 26 4.06 -17.71 3.85
CA PRO A 26 3.68 -16.62 2.95
C PRO A 26 2.48 -15.85 3.49
N ILE A 27 2.59 -14.52 3.53
CA ILE A 27 1.44 -13.65 3.77
C ILE A 27 0.66 -13.58 2.45
N CYS A 28 -0.50 -14.23 2.38
CA CYS A 28 -1.38 -14.26 1.20
C CYS A 28 -2.13 -12.93 1.01
N ALA A 29 -1.40 -11.81 1.05
CA ALA A 29 -1.95 -10.46 0.93
C ALA A 29 -1.80 -9.91 -0.50
N LYS A 30 -2.68 -8.96 -0.84
CA LYS A 30 -2.55 -8.13 -2.04
C LYS A 30 -2.23 -6.69 -1.65
N LEU A 31 -1.43 -5.99 -2.45
CA LEU A 31 -0.92 -4.65 -2.12
C LEU A 31 -1.42 -3.59 -3.11
N THR A 32 -1.99 -2.49 -2.61
CA THR A 32 -2.26 -1.30 -3.43
C THR A 32 -1.48 -0.12 -2.89
N VAL A 33 -0.78 0.60 -3.77
CA VAL A 33 -0.13 1.87 -3.48
C VAL A 33 -0.70 2.93 -4.42
N LEU A 34 -1.20 4.01 -3.83
CA LEU A 34 -1.69 5.18 -4.53
C LEU A 34 -0.87 6.40 -4.09
N ARG A 35 -0.16 7.04 -5.01
CA ARG A 35 0.52 8.32 -4.78
C ARG A 35 -0.31 9.45 -5.40
N ILE A 36 -0.59 10.49 -4.63
CA ILE A 36 -1.15 11.74 -5.15
C ILE A 36 0.03 12.61 -5.61
N GLU A 37 0.17 12.79 -6.94
CA GLU A 37 1.33 13.46 -7.56
C GLU A 37 1.41 14.95 -7.18
N ASP A 38 0.25 15.58 -7.00
CA ASP A 38 0.11 17.03 -6.83
C ASP A 38 -0.29 17.43 -5.40
N GLU A 39 -0.15 16.54 -4.41
CA GLU A 39 -0.47 16.83 -2.99
C GLU A 39 -1.87 17.45 -2.82
N HIS A 40 -2.83 16.95 -3.58
CA HIS A 40 -4.22 17.43 -3.58
C HIS A 40 -4.42 18.91 -3.99
N LYS A 41 -3.42 19.54 -4.62
CA LYS A 41 -3.48 20.95 -5.08
C LYS A 41 -4.69 21.22 -5.97
N ASN A 42 -5.01 20.31 -6.89
CA ASN A 42 -6.13 20.44 -7.82
C ASN A 42 -7.39 19.70 -7.35
N MET A 43 -7.45 19.26 -6.10
CA MET A 43 -8.58 18.50 -5.58
C MET A 43 -9.64 19.42 -5.01
N TYR A 44 -10.78 19.52 -5.72
CA TYR A 44 -12.06 20.07 -5.30
C TYR A 44 -11.97 21.23 -4.30
N GLU A 45 -12.07 22.47 -4.79
CA GLU A 45 -11.85 23.70 -4.00
C GLU A 45 -12.68 23.79 -2.71
N ASN A 46 -13.86 23.15 -2.68
CA ASN A 46 -14.76 23.15 -1.55
C ASN A 46 -14.43 22.13 -0.44
N LEU A 47 -13.36 21.34 -0.58
CA LEU A 47 -12.93 20.38 0.43
C LEU A 47 -11.77 20.93 1.25
N ASP A 48 -11.88 20.79 2.58
CA ASP A 48 -10.74 20.94 3.47
C ASP A 48 -9.70 19.84 3.24
N GLU A 49 -8.48 20.04 3.71
CA GLU A 49 -7.36 19.11 3.48
C GLU A 49 -7.64 17.70 4.00
N LEU A 50 -8.25 17.57 5.18
CA LEU A 50 -8.59 16.27 5.77
C LEU A 50 -9.70 15.57 4.96
N GLN A 51 -10.66 16.30 4.41
CA GLN A 51 -11.67 15.78 3.48
C GLN A 51 -11.05 15.35 2.13
N ARG A 52 -9.99 16.02 1.68
CA ARG A 52 -9.21 15.58 0.51
C ARG A 52 -8.48 14.27 0.80
N ILE A 53 -7.91 14.11 2.00
CA ILE A 53 -7.29 12.86 2.47
C ILE A 53 -8.33 11.73 2.54
N GLU A 54 -9.49 11.95 3.17
CA GLU A 54 -10.59 10.97 3.23
C GLU A 54 -11.08 10.56 1.82
N THR A 55 -11.17 11.55 0.91
CA THR A 55 -11.56 11.31 -0.48
C THR A 55 -10.53 10.44 -1.21
N THR A 56 -9.24 10.75 -1.03
CA THR A 56 -8.13 9.95 -1.56
C THR A 56 -8.13 8.53 -1.00
N MET A 57 -8.32 8.37 0.32
CA MET A 57 -8.40 7.07 0.97
C MET A 57 -9.51 6.22 0.36
N ARG A 58 -10.71 6.78 0.18
CA ARG A 58 -11.84 6.10 -0.49
C ARG A 58 -11.48 5.67 -1.92
N ILE A 59 -10.84 6.53 -2.70
CA ILE A 59 -10.43 6.22 -4.09
C ILE A 59 -9.36 5.13 -4.12
N GLY A 60 -8.40 5.16 -3.19
CA GLY A 60 -7.38 4.12 -3.03
C GLY A 60 -8.00 2.77 -2.69
N ILE A 61 -8.88 2.73 -1.69
CA ILE A 61 -9.58 1.49 -1.29
C ILE A 61 -10.39 0.94 -2.46
N LYS A 62 -11.23 1.77 -3.09
CA LYS A 62 -12.06 1.34 -4.24
C LYS A 62 -11.22 0.79 -5.38
N SER A 63 -10.16 1.50 -5.76
CA SER A 63 -9.31 1.10 -6.90
C SER A 63 -8.58 -0.21 -6.62
N GLY A 64 -8.03 -0.38 -5.41
CA GLY A 64 -7.40 -1.62 -4.96
C GLY A 64 -8.38 -2.79 -4.97
N LEU A 65 -9.56 -2.62 -4.36
CA LEU A 65 -10.59 -3.65 -4.33
C LEU A 65 -11.03 -4.08 -5.74
N HIS A 66 -11.36 -3.12 -6.60
CA HIS A 66 -11.86 -3.41 -7.95
C HIS A 66 -10.79 -3.99 -8.88
N GLY A 67 -9.54 -3.56 -8.72
CA GLY A 67 -8.42 -4.00 -9.55
C GLY A 67 -7.89 -5.37 -9.14
N LEU A 68 -7.67 -5.56 -7.84
CA LEU A 68 -7.03 -6.76 -7.30
C LEU A 68 -8.00 -7.92 -7.12
N PHE A 69 -9.29 -7.66 -6.91
CA PHE A 69 -10.33 -8.69 -6.75
C PHE A 69 -11.39 -8.64 -7.87
N PHE A 70 -10.96 -8.34 -9.09
CA PHE A 70 -11.84 -8.06 -10.23
C PHE A 70 -12.96 -9.09 -10.47
N ASN A 71 -12.67 -10.39 -10.27
CA ASN A 71 -13.63 -11.51 -10.41
C ASN A 71 -13.64 -12.43 -9.18
N GLU A 72 -12.99 -12.02 -8.10
CA GLU A 72 -12.90 -12.82 -6.87
C GLU A 72 -13.96 -12.31 -5.89
N PRO A 73 -14.85 -13.17 -5.38
CA PRO A 73 -15.78 -12.77 -4.34
C PRO A 73 -15.01 -12.49 -3.04
N VAL A 74 -15.21 -11.31 -2.45
CA VAL A 74 -14.57 -10.93 -1.20
C VAL A 74 -15.57 -10.30 -0.23
N ILE A 75 -15.40 -10.65 1.04
CA ILE A 75 -16.13 -10.07 2.16
C ILE A 75 -15.12 -9.34 3.04
N ILE A 76 -15.28 -8.03 3.16
CA ILE A 76 -14.43 -7.18 3.98
C ILE A 76 -14.98 -7.22 5.39
N LYS A 77 -14.22 -7.86 6.28
CA LYS A 77 -14.59 -8.00 7.70
C LYS A 77 -14.24 -6.76 8.52
N ASN A 78 -13.04 -6.21 8.38
CA ASN A 78 -12.61 -5.03 9.13
C ASN A 78 -11.67 -4.18 8.28
N PHE A 79 -11.61 -2.88 8.59
CA PHE A 79 -10.55 -1.99 8.13
C PHE A 79 -9.63 -1.66 9.31
N TYR A 80 -8.33 -1.83 9.11
CA TYR A 80 -7.30 -1.42 10.06
C TYR A 80 -6.60 -0.18 9.53
N VAL A 81 -6.50 0.86 10.36
CA VAL A 81 -5.98 2.17 9.95
C VAL A 81 -4.81 2.55 10.85
N ASP A 82 -3.68 2.92 10.25
CA ASP A 82 -2.50 3.42 10.94
C ASP A 82 -2.43 4.95 10.83
N GLY A 83 -1.91 5.60 11.87
CA GLY A 83 -1.62 7.03 11.88
C GLY A 83 -2.82 7.97 12.02
N ASP A 84 -3.99 7.48 12.47
CA ASP A 84 -5.16 8.34 12.69
C ASP A 84 -4.91 9.38 13.79
N GLU A 85 -4.07 9.02 14.77
CA GLU A 85 -3.63 9.92 15.84
C GLU A 85 -2.92 11.17 15.32
N HIS A 86 -2.31 11.10 14.14
CA HIS A 86 -1.66 12.26 13.53
C HIS A 86 -2.72 13.30 13.11
N TYR A 87 -3.86 12.87 12.59
CA TYR A 87 -4.89 13.81 12.15
C TYR A 87 -5.54 14.54 13.32
N GLN A 88 -5.71 13.87 14.46
CA GLN A 88 -6.21 14.51 15.68
C GLN A 88 -5.31 15.67 16.12
N GLY A 89 -3.98 15.53 16.04
CA GLY A 89 -3.03 16.57 16.44
C GLY A 89 -2.96 17.76 15.47
N PHE A 90 -3.08 17.52 14.16
CA PHE A 90 -2.97 18.56 13.13
C PHE A 90 -4.30 19.24 12.77
N TYR A 91 -5.40 18.49 12.78
CA TYR A 91 -6.72 18.94 12.29
C TYR A 91 -7.79 18.96 13.38
N ASN A 92 -7.43 18.67 14.64
CA ASN A 92 -8.35 18.59 15.79
C ASN A 92 -9.49 17.56 15.64
N ARG A 93 -9.40 16.63 14.69
CA ARG A 93 -10.33 15.51 14.51
C ARG A 93 -9.68 14.32 13.82
N SER A 94 -10.17 13.11 14.09
CA SER A 94 -9.89 11.89 13.32
C SER A 94 -10.53 11.92 11.92
N LEU A 95 -10.13 10.97 11.09
CA LEU A 95 -10.79 10.67 9.81
C LEU A 95 -12.28 10.32 10.02
N ASP A 96 -13.16 10.84 9.17
CA ASP A 96 -14.57 10.44 9.15
C ASP A 96 -14.74 9.10 8.41
N TYR A 97 -14.45 8.03 9.13
CA TYR A 97 -14.61 6.65 8.69
C TYR A 97 -16.02 6.31 8.22
N SER A 98 -17.05 6.84 8.91
CA SER A 98 -18.44 6.62 8.53
C SER A 98 -18.73 7.21 7.16
N ARG A 99 -18.27 8.43 6.88
CA ARG A 99 -18.38 9.07 5.57
C ARG A 99 -17.63 8.30 4.49
N ILE A 100 -16.42 7.80 4.78
CA ILE A 100 -15.64 6.99 3.83
C ILE A 100 -16.43 5.75 3.43
N ILE A 101 -16.91 4.95 4.39
CA ILE A 101 -17.62 3.70 4.14
C ILE A 101 -18.99 3.92 3.50
N LYS A 102 -19.81 4.86 4.01
CA LYS A 102 -21.11 5.21 3.43
C LYS A 102 -21.00 5.62 1.97
N LYS A 103 -19.93 6.34 1.60
CA LYS A 103 -19.69 6.74 0.20
C LYS A 103 -19.02 5.64 -0.63
N LEU A 104 -18.26 4.73 -0.01
CA LEU A 104 -17.57 3.63 -0.69
C LEU A 104 -18.53 2.52 -1.09
N ASN A 105 -19.34 2.02 -0.14
CA ASN A 105 -20.18 0.83 -0.30
C ASN A 105 -21.06 0.83 -1.57
N PRO A 106 -21.82 1.89 -1.89
CA PRO A 106 -22.67 1.90 -3.10
C PRO A 106 -21.88 1.92 -4.41
N GLN A 107 -20.56 2.16 -4.36
CA GLN A 107 -19.69 2.17 -5.53
C GLN A 107 -18.95 0.85 -5.75
N LEU A 108 -19.09 -0.11 -4.84
CA LEU A 108 -18.43 -1.40 -4.93
C LEU A 108 -19.13 -2.30 -5.96
N LYS A 109 -18.35 -3.13 -6.64
CA LYS A 109 -18.90 -4.19 -7.51
C LYS A 109 -19.63 -5.25 -6.67
N LYS A 110 -20.59 -5.94 -7.29
CA LYS A 110 -21.41 -6.98 -6.64
C LYS A 110 -20.62 -8.10 -5.96
N ASN A 111 -19.40 -8.38 -6.42
CA ASN A 111 -18.53 -9.41 -5.85
C ASN A 111 -17.73 -8.93 -4.62
N ILE A 112 -17.89 -7.67 -4.20
CA ILE A 112 -17.14 -7.07 -3.09
C ILE A 112 -18.16 -6.56 -2.08
N ILE A 113 -18.20 -7.21 -0.92
CA ILE A 113 -19.20 -6.94 0.12
C ILE A 113 -18.47 -6.43 1.36
N ILE A 114 -18.97 -5.35 1.97
CA ILE A 114 -18.57 -4.95 3.31
C ILE A 114 -19.51 -5.63 4.29
N ASP A 115 -18.96 -6.37 5.25
CA ASP A 115 -19.74 -7.04 6.29
C ASP A 115 -20.56 -6.02 7.09
N GLU A 116 -21.77 -6.39 7.50
CA GLU A 116 -22.64 -5.51 8.29
C GLU A 116 -22.03 -5.15 9.65
N ASN A 117 -21.21 -6.05 10.21
CA ASN A 117 -20.51 -5.88 11.47
C ASN A 117 -19.10 -5.31 11.26
N CYS A 118 -18.80 -4.77 10.07
CA CYS A 118 -17.48 -4.29 9.74
C CYS A 118 -17.08 -3.11 10.64
N LYS A 119 -15.92 -3.25 11.29
CA LYS A 119 -15.35 -2.21 12.14
C LYS A 119 -14.19 -1.52 11.44
N ILE A 120 -14.02 -0.24 11.76
CA ILE A 120 -12.79 0.49 11.46
C ILE A 120 -12.00 0.60 12.76
N ILE A 121 -10.78 0.07 12.74
CA ILE A 121 -9.96 -0.15 13.93
C ILE A 121 -8.65 0.63 13.73
N PRO A 122 -8.51 1.81 14.37
CA PRO A 122 -7.24 2.50 14.44
C PRO A 122 -6.22 1.66 15.24
N ILE A 123 -5.03 1.45 14.70
CA ILE A 123 -3.96 0.70 15.35
C ILE A 123 -2.91 1.68 15.87
N ALA A 124 -2.91 1.90 17.18
CA ALA A 124 -1.91 2.75 17.81
C ALA A 124 -0.55 2.04 17.92
N ARG A 125 0.52 2.72 17.50
CA ARG A 125 1.89 2.18 17.49
C ARG A 125 2.49 1.98 18.89
N LYS A 126 2.07 2.79 19.88
CA LYS A 126 2.73 2.87 21.19
C LYS A 126 2.21 1.88 22.27
N ASN A 127 0.98 1.36 22.14
CA ASN A 127 0.29 0.65 23.23
C ASN A 127 -0.23 -0.76 22.86
N SER A 128 0.19 -1.31 21.71
CA SER A 128 -0.30 -2.60 21.21
C SER A 128 0.65 -3.74 21.55
N ASN A 129 0.10 -4.94 21.77
CA ASN A 129 0.86 -6.18 21.95
C ASN A 129 1.80 -6.38 20.73
N PRO A 130 3.12 -6.58 20.92
CA PRO A 130 4.05 -6.84 19.81
C PRO A 130 3.73 -8.12 19.02
N ASN A 131 2.96 -9.05 19.61
CA ASN A 131 2.50 -10.28 18.95
C ASN A 131 1.14 -10.12 18.25
N ASP A 132 0.57 -8.91 18.15
CA ASP A 132 -0.65 -8.67 17.38
C ASP A 132 -0.36 -8.77 15.87
N GLU A 133 -0.98 -9.75 15.22
CA GLU A 133 -0.83 -10.00 13.77
C GLU A 133 -1.23 -8.78 12.92
N ASN A 134 -2.23 -8.00 13.36
CA ASN A 134 -2.67 -6.80 12.63
C ASN A 134 -1.59 -5.71 12.68
N ARG A 135 -0.94 -5.55 13.84
CA ARG A 135 0.20 -4.64 13.99
C ARG A 135 1.35 -5.07 13.10
N LEU A 136 1.68 -6.37 13.09
CA LEU A 136 2.74 -6.89 12.23
C LEU A 136 2.43 -6.59 10.75
N LEU A 137 1.19 -6.78 10.30
CA LEU A 137 0.79 -6.48 8.93
C LEU A 137 0.91 -4.98 8.59
N ILE A 138 0.55 -4.09 9.51
CA ILE A 138 0.71 -2.64 9.35
C ILE A 138 2.20 -2.26 9.26
N GLN A 139 3.04 -2.78 10.16
CA GLN A 139 4.47 -2.47 10.14
C GLN A 139 5.14 -3.02 8.86
N ILE A 140 4.73 -4.20 8.39
CA ILE A 140 5.15 -4.72 7.08
C ILE A 140 4.72 -3.77 5.97
N THR A 141 3.49 -3.26 6.01
CA THR A 141 2.97 -2.30 5.02
C THR A 141 3.79 -1.00 5.01
N ASP A 142 4.15 -0.45 6.19
CA ASP A 142 4.98 0.76 6.31
C ASP A 142 6.38 0.55 5.73
N ILE A 143 7.02 -0.59 6.02
CA ILE A 143 8.32 -0.95 5.42
C ILE A 143 8.20 -1.08 3.90
N LEU A 144 7.18 -1.78 3.40
CA LEU A 144 6.96 -1.94 1.96
C LEU A 144 6.75 -0.58 1.27
N LEU A 145 5.95 0.30 1.87
CA LEU A 145 5.71 1.65 1.36
C LEU A 145 7.00 2.49 1.39
N GLY A 146 7.77 2.41 2.48
CA GLY A 146 9.07 3.06 2.61
C GLY A 146 10.06 2.61 1.55
N SER A 147 10.10 1.30 1.26
CA SER A 147 10.93 0.71 0.20
C SER A 147 10.48 1.11 -1.21
N ILE A 148 9.18 1.14 -1.48
CA ILE A 148 8.62 1.63 -2.76
C ILE A 148 8.99 3.10 -2.97
N ARG A 149 8.80 3.93 -1.94
CA ARG A 149 9.19 5.35 -1.94
C ARG A 149 10.68 5.51 -2.22
N PHE A 150 11.50 4.74 -1.54
CA PHE A 150 12.95 4.78 -1.68
C PHE A 150 13.40 4.40 -3.10
N PHE A 151 12.89 3.29 -3.64
CA PHE A 151 13.24 2.82 -4.98
C PHE A 151 12.75 3.74 -6.10
N LEU A 152 11.47 4.13 -6.06
CA LEU A 152 10.84 4.85 -7.16
C LEU A 152 11.08 6.35 -7.12
N LEU A 153 11.22 6.94 -5.93
CA LEU A 153 11.27 8.39 -5.78
C LEU A 153 12.66 8.92 -5.41
N THR A 154 13.49 8.15 -4.70
CA THR A 154 14.78 8.68 -4.20
C THR A 154 16.00 8.15 -4.94
N GLY A 155 15.94 6.94 -5.50
CA GLY A 155 17.04 6.32 -6.25
C GLY A 155 18.32 6.02 -5.45
N LYS A 156 18.40 6.36 -4.15
CA LYS A 156 19.64 6.31 -3.35
C LYS A 156 19.72 5.06 -2.49
N LEU A 157 20.11 3.92 -3.06
CA LEU A 157 20.08 2.59 -2.40
C LEU A 157 20.91 2.42 -1.11
N HIS A 158 21.76 3.37 -0.69
CA HIS A 158 22.95 3.01 0.11
C HIS A 158 23.01 3.43 1.59
N THR A 159 21.99 4.06 2.20
CA THR A 159 22.15 4.60 3.57
C THR A 159 21.54 3.76 4.70
N ASN A 160 20.64 2.82 4.42
CA ASN A 160 20.02 1.98 5.46
C ASN A 160 19.89 0.53 4.96
N LYS A 161 20.65 -0.39 5.56
CA LYS A 161 20.71 -1.81 5.15
C LYS A 161 19.35 -2.50 5.20
N VAL A 162 18.50 -2.19 6.18
CA VAL A 162 17.15 -2.77 6.30
C VAL A 162 16.27 -2.32 5.14
N ARG A 163 16.24 -1.00 4.90
CA ARG A 163 15.51 -0.44 3.75
C ARG A 163 16.06 -0.98 2.45
N TYR A 164 17.37 -1.16 2.34
CA TYR A 164 18.00 -1.78 1.17
C TYR A 164 17.50 -3.21 0.93
N TYR A 165 17.52 -4.10 1.93
CA TYR A 165 17.07 -5.49 1.74
C TYR A 165 15.57 -5.61 1.48
N ALA A 166 14.74 -4.85 2.20
CA ALA A 166 13.30 -4.80 1.93
C ALA A 166 13.03 -4.24 0.52
N THR A 167 13.79 -3.22 0.12
CA THR A 167 13.73 -2.63 -1.21
C THR A 167 14.17 -3.63 -2.28
N GLU A 168 15.28 -4.35 -2.10
CA GLU A 168 15.77 -5.39 -3.01
C GLU A 168 14.70 -6.47 -3.28
N SER A 169 14.01 -6.94 -2.24
CA SER A 169 12.94 -7.94 -2.41
C SER A 169 11.74 -7.39 -3.19
N ILE A 170 11.38 -6.11 -2.97
CA ILE A 170 10.32 -5.43 -3.72
C ILE A 170 10.78 -5.15 -5.16
N ILE A 171 12.00 -4.67 -5.36
CA ILE A 171 12.62 -4.42 -6.66
C ILE A 171 12.62 -5.71 -7.47
N LYS A 172 13.05 -6.84 -6.91
CA LYS A 172 13.00 -8.13 -7.63
C LYS A 172 11.58 -8.52 -8.00
N LEU A 173 10.62 -8.31 -7.11
CA LEU A 173 9.21 -8.53 -7.41
C LEU A 173 8.68 -7.61 -8.53
N LEU A 174 9.12 -6.35 -8.57
CA LEU A 174 8.72 -5.32 -9.54
C LEU A 174 9.54 -5.30 -10.85
N LEU A 175 10.78 -5.78 -10.86
CA LEU A 175 11.65 -5.82 -12.04
C LEU A 175 11.61 -7.19 -12.70
N GLU A 176 11.74 -8.28 -11.92
CA GLU A 176 11.81 -9.64 -12.47
C GLU A 176 10.41 -10.19 -12.77
N ARG A 177 9.46 -10.00 -11.84
CA ARG A 177 8.14 -10.67 -11.91
C ARG A 177 7.04 -9.82 -12.52
N GLY A 178 6.91 -8.56 -12.11
CA GLY A 178 5.89 -7.66 -12.64
C GLY A 178 6.49 -6.43 -13.28
N ASN A 179 6.84 -6.54 -14.57
CA ASN A 179 7.31 -5.48 -15.47
C ASN A 179 6.24 -4.35 -15.63
N TYR A 180 5.97 -3.69 -14.51
CA TYR A 180 5.02 -2.66 -14.05
C TYR A 180 3.60 -2.60 -14.62
N CYS A 181 3.34 -3.07 -15.83
CA CYS A 181 2.03 -3.05 -16.46
C CYS A 181 1.79 -4.32 -17.35
N ASN A 182 2.64 -5.36 -17.30
CA ASN A 182 2.52 -6.55 -18.15
C ASN A 182 1.65 -7.68 -17.54
N ILE A 183 0.37 -7.35 -17.34
CA ILE A 183 -0.68 -8.23 -16.80
C ILE A 183 -0.80 -9.55 -17.60
N ALA A 184 -0.56 -9.51 -18.92
CA ALA A 184 -0.70 -10.65 -19.81
C ALA A 184 0.28 -11.80 -19.49
N ARG A 185 1.56 -11.47 -19.26
CA ARG A 185 2.59 -12.47 -18.89
C ARG A 185 2.28 -13.15 -17.56
N MET A 186 1.59 -12.44 -16.67
CA MET A 186 1.35 -12.90 -15.30
C MET A 186 0.03 -13.66 -15.14
N ARG A 187 -0.80 -13.82 -16.18
CA ARG A 187 -2.16 -14.40 -16.08
C ARG A 187 -2.23 -15.73 -15.34
N ASN A 188 -1.24 -16.60 -15.53
CA ASN A 188 -1.17 -17.93 -14.90
C ASN A 188 -0.25 -17.96 -13.66
N SER A 189 0.22 -16.80 -13.19
CA SER A 189 1.10 -16.69 -12.03
C SER A 189 0.30 -16.31 -10.78
N ARG A 190 0.75 -16.78 -9.61
CA ARG A 190 0.25 -16.31 -8.30
C ARG A 190 0.38 -14.80 -8.08
N PHE A 191 1.17 -14.12 -8.91
CA PHE A 191 1.34 -12.67 -8.86
C PHE A 191 0.34 -11.91 -9.76
N TYR A 192 -0.52 -12.62 -10.50
CA TYR A 192 -1.58 -11.99 -11.28
C TYR A 192 -2.44 -11.12 -10.38
N ARG A 193 -2.44 -9.80 -10.61
CA ARG A 193 -3.20 -8.83 -9.80
C ARG A 193 -2.91 -8.94 -8.30
N ALA A 194 -1.70 -9.34 -7.91
CA ALA A 194 -1.29 -9.38 -6.51
C ALA A 194 -0.91 -7.98 -5.98
N PHE A 195 -0.57 -7.04 -6.86
CA PHE A 195 -0.27 -5.67 -6.47
C PHE A 195 -0.63 -4.64 -7.54
N SER A 196 -0.84 -3.40 -7.11
CA SER A 196 -1.03 -2.21 -7.95
C SER A 196 -0.26 -1.04 -7.36
N ILE A 197 0.50 -0.32 -8.19
CA ILE A 197 1.27 0.86 -7.78
C ILE A 197 1.00 1.98 -8.78
N THR A 198 0.29 3.01 -8.33
CA THR A 198 -0.36 3.98 -9.21
C THR A 198 -0.09 5.41 -8.76
N ASN A 199 0.24 6.28 -9.70
CA ASN A 199 0.16 7.73 -9.57
C ASN A 199 -1.26 8.20 -9.89
N ALA A 200 -1.76 9.12 -9.10
CA ALA A 200 -3.03 9.76 -9.34
C ALA A 200 -2.93 11.28 -9.19
N LYS A 201 -3.71 11.97 -10.01
CA LYS A 201 -3.93 13.41 -9.93
C LYS A 201 -5.31 13.76 -10.45
N ILE A 202 -5.77 14.96 -10.11
CA ILE A 202 -6.98 15.51 -10.71
C ILE A 202 -6.58 16.45 -11.85
N LYS A 203 -7.13 16.21 -13.03
CA LYS A 203 -7.00 17.11 -14.20
C LYS A 203 -8.39 17.29 -14.80
N ASN A 204 -8.82 18.54 -14.98
CA ASN A 204 -10.15 18.90 -15.48
C ASN A 204 -11.28 18.22 -14.66
N ASN A 205 -11.21 18.31 -13.32
CA ASN A 205 -12.15 17.71 -12.37
C ASN A 205 -12.31 16.18 -12.46
N LYS A 206 -11.39 15.48 -13.13
CA LYS A 206 -11.40 14.03 -13.28
C LYS A 206 -10.11 13.42 -12.72
N TRP A 207 -10.27 12.30 -12.03
CA TRP A 207 -9.15 11.47 -11.62
C TRP A 207 -8.44 10.87 -12.83
N GLN A 208 -7.14 11.06 -12.89
CA GLN A 208 -6.24 10.42 -13.85
C GLN A 208 -5.29 9.51 -13.12
N PHE A 209 -5.09 8.30 -13.66
CA PHE A 209 -4.27 7.26 -13.05
C PHE A 209 -3.19 6.81 -14.04
N ASN A 210 -1.95 6.64 -13.57
CA ASN A 210 -0.84 6.14 -14.37
C ASN A 210 0.02 5.18 -13.55
N CYS A 211 0.68 4.20 -14.19
CA CYS A 211 1.69 3.37 -13.51
C CYS A 211 2.77 4.31 -12.88
N LEU A 212 3.07 4.16 -11.59
CA LEU A 212 4.16 4.92 -10.96
C LEU A 212 5.49 4.49 -11.59
N LYS A 213 6.24 5.44 -12.14
CA LYS A 213 7.55 5.19 -12.77
C LYS A 213 8.66 5.66 -11.85
N LYS A 214 9.84 5.02 -11.96
CA LYS A 214 11.07 5.52 -11.35
C LYS A 214 11.30 6.95 -11.85
N GLU A 215 11.39 7.91 -10.94
CA GLU A 215 11.84 9.26 -11.30
C GLU A 215 13.28 9.11 -11.85
N LYS A 216 13.55 9.72 -13.01
CA LYS A 216 14.76 9.48 -13.83
C LYS A 216 15.99 9.24 -12.94
N GLU A 217 16.79 8.22 -13.28
CA GLU A 217 18.09 8.00 -12.64
C GLU A 217 18.88 9.32 -12.64
N GLN A 218 19.08 9.90 -11.46
CA GLN A 218 20.32 10.63 -11.25
C GLN A 218 21.40 9.58 -11.46
N GLN A 219 22.27 9.83 -12.44
CA GLN A 219 23.33 8.93 -12.86
C GLN A 219 23.95 8.23 -11.64
N PRO A 220 24.21 6.91 -11.69
CA PRO A 220 24.99 6.29 -10.65
C PRO A 220 26.30 7.08 -10.56
N MET A 221 26.62 7.61 -9.38
CA MET A 221 28.00 7.98 -9.11
C MET A 221 28.78 6.67 -9.23
N LEU A 222 29.52 6.56 -10.33
CA LEU A 222 30.55 5.57 -10.52
C LEU A 222 31.50 5.69 -9.32
N PHE A 223 31.56 4.64 -8.50
CA PHE A 223 32.66 4.40 -7.58
C PHE A 223 33.50 3.27 -8.17
#